data_AF-Q0A758-F1
#
_entry.id   AF-Q0A758-F1
#
_cell.length_a   1.000
_cell.length_b   1.000
_cell.length_c   1.000
_cell.angle_alpha   90.00
_cell.angle_beta   90.00
_cell.angle_gamma   90.00
#
_symmetry.space_group_name_H-M   'P 1'
#
loop_
_entity.id
_entity.type
_entity.pdbx_description
1 polymer ?
#
loop_
_entity_poly.entity_id
_entity_poly.type
_entity_poly.pdbx_seq_one_letter_code
_entity_poly.pdbx_strand_id
1 'polypeptide(L)'
;MSSQLSAIAAVLTVELAPDAVAQGYQPPRPLERDRGEELAWALAADLQEVLGDLQDYGLVIPAALYDLTEILRPGLPMVDILMELYRGGLQGGAFQPQLMAIGAHQGHWPVEAIAPERTPGAGPMLGLPLVFIGPAETMADLERRLEEHLLEKGRAGLRTRELMESDFQVPAVNLAYATFNDLCAMLRLQLEHHGFAELWTLLQGALFHPERRQVTRLDSGNAFWLDGRRVYTPFYTVAQWQAEHGSGLDGYAAWLRTQRQYMAGLGAHGLEVILCAADPALAGACANKGVARLQEKALPHPDRLREKAVESQEGDLTAATRVTLTEQHLPDLGPIAYTAELHGPDGELLQQVHDYPLHPGALQSIQADWQARAQGLGAAFELFRPGRVVTDAQAPGQLRGDRPEAP
;
A
#
# COMPACT_ATOMS: atom_id res chain seq x y z
N MET A 1 1.53 -35.16 -25.43
CA MET A 1 0.57 -34.09 -25.09
C MET A 1 1.18 -33.37 -23.90
N SER A 2 1.47 -32.07 -23.99
CA SER A 2 1.94 -31.32 -22.83
C SER A 2 0.79 -31.25 -21.84
N SER A 3 0.87 -31.93 -20.70
CA SER A 3 -0.09 -31.74 -19.62
C SER A 3 -0.05 -30.28 -19.20
N GLN A 4 -1.22 -29.69 -18.97
CA GLN A 4 -1.32 -28.32 -18.50
C GLN A 4 -0.82 -28.31 -17.06
N LEU A 5 0.28 -27.58 -16.80
CA LEU A 5 0.79 -27.41 -15.44
C LEU A 5 -0.09 -26.43 -14.67
N SER A 6 -0.37 -26.76 -13.41
CA SER A 6 -1.06 -25.92 -12.44
C SER A 6 -0.17 -25.67 -11.22
N ALA A 7 -0.50 -24.66 -10.42
CA ALA A 7 0.24 -24.25 -9.25
C ALA A 7 -0.67 -24.13 -8.03
N ILE A 8 -0.19 -24.53 -6.85
CA ILE A 8 -0.83 -24.28 -5.57
C ILE A 8 0.16 -23.56 -4.66
N ALA A 9 -0.27 -22.47 -4.04
CA ALA A 9 0.55 -21.67 -3.15
C ALA A 9 0.29 -22.05 -1.68
N ALA A 10 1.37 -22.14 -0.92
CA ALA A 10 1.40 -22.18 0.53
C ALA A 10 2.41 -21.13 1.03
N VAL A 11 2.45 -20.91 2.34
CA VAL A 11 3.39 -19.97 2.96
C VAL A 11 3.94 -20.56 4.25
N LEU A 12 5.24 -20.39 4.50
CA LEU A 12 5.77 -20.51 5.85
C LEU A 12 5.62 -19.14 6.51
N THR A 13 4.71 -19.03 7.46
CA THR A 13 4.53 -17.84 8.29
C THR A 13 5.61 -17.78 9.36
N VAL A 14 6.08 -16.56 9.61
CA VAL A 14 7.13 -16.25 10.58
C VAL A 14 6.60 -15.17 11.50
N GLU A 15 6.16 -15.57 12.70
CA GLU A 15 5.72 -14.64 13.73
C GLU A 15 6.94 -14.05 14.44
N LEU A 16 7.04 -12.73 14.44
CA LEU A 16 8.18 -12.00 15.00
C LEU A 16 8.00 -11.73 16.49
N ALA A 17 9.11 -11.65 17.22
CA ALA A 17 9.10 -11.21 18.61
C ALA A 17 8.51 -9.78 18.73
N PRO A 18 7.53 -9.54 19.64
CA PRO A 18 6.89 -8.23 19.79
C PRO A 18 7.87 -7.08 20.03
N ASP A 19 8.93 -7.33 20.81
CA ASP A 19 9.97 -6.32 21.09
C ASP A 19 10.75 -5.91 19.83
N ALA A 20 10.98 -6.84 18.91
CA ALA A 20 11.65 -6.54 17.64
C ALA A 20 10.73 -5.69 16.74
N VAL A 21 9.44 -6.03 16.68
CA VAL A 21 8.43 -5.26 15.93
C VAL A 21 8.34 -3.83 16.47
N ALA A 22 8.26 -3.66 17.80
CA ALA A 22 8.20 -2.34 18.44
C ALA A 22 9.45 -1.48 18.18
N GLN A 23 10.59 -2.11 17.89
CA GLN A 23 11.85 -1.44 17.53
C GLN A 23 11.98 -1.16 16.03
N GLY A 24 10.92 -1.41 15.24
CA GLY A 24 10.92 -1.17 13.80
C GLY A 24 11.75 -2.19 13.02
N TYR A 25 11.61 -3.47 13.37
CA TYR A 25 12.29 -4.57 12.68
C TYR A 25 12.25 -4.40 11.16
N GLN A 26 13.41 -4.55 10.53
CA GLN A 26 13.53 -4.54 9.08
C GLN A 26 13.67 -5.99 8.60
N PRO A 27 12.85 -6.44 7.64
CA PRO A 27 13.01 -7.77 7.06
C PRO A 27 14.46 -8.03 6.59
N PRO A 28 14.96 -9.25 6.80
CA PRO A 28 16.36 -9.59 6.51
C PRO A 28 16.62 -9.58 5.00
N ARG A 29 17.91 -9.60 4.62
CA ARG A 29 18.28 -9.74 3.20
C ARG A 29 17.89 -11.15 2.70
N PRO A 30 17.59 -11.31 1.40
CA PRO A 30 17.48 -12.64 0.81
C PRO A 30 18.76 -13.45 1.04
N LEU A 31 18.61 -14.76 1.11
CA LEU A 31 19.76 -15.68 1.19
C LEU A 31 20.43 -15.83 -0.17
N GLU A 32 21.74 -16.10 -0.14
CA GLU A 32 22.48 -16.57 -1.32
C GLU A 32 21.97 -17.94 -1.77
N ARG A 33 22.13 -18.23 -3.06
CA ARG A 33 21.64 -19.46 -3.71
C ARG A 33 21.94 -20.74 -2.92
N ASP A 34 23.17 -20.93 -2.45
CA ASP A 34 23.57 -22.17 -1.77
C ASP A 34 22.82 -22.36 -0.43
N ARG A 35 22.60 -21.27 0.32
CA ARG A 35 21.82 -21.30 1.57
C ARG A 35 20.33 -21.43 1.29
N GLY A 36 19.85 -20.83 0.20
CA GLY A 36 18.48 -21.00 -0.28
C GLY A 36 18.15 -22.46 -0.63
N GLU A 37 19.08 -23.18 -1.25
CA GLU A 37 18.92 -24.60 -1.57
C GLU A 37 18.82 -25.46 -0.31
N GLU A 38 19.68 -25.19 0.68
CA GLU A 38 19.65 -25.88 1.97
C GLU A 38 18.33 -25.66 2.73
N LEU A 39 17.83 -24.42 2.71
CA LEU A 39 16.50 -24.10 3.26
C LEU A 39 15.39 -24.84 2.49
N ALA A 40 15.47 -24.91 1.16
CA ALA A 40 14.48 -25.61 0.36
C ALA A 40 14.36 -27.09 0.76
N TRP A 41 15.49 -27.75 0.98
CA TRP A 41 15.50 -29.16 1.41
C TRP A 41 14.89 -29.34 2.81
N ALA A 42 15.15 -28.43 3.73
CA ALA A 42 14.55 -28.46 5.07
C ALA A 42 13.03 -28.27 5.01
N LEU A 43 12.55 -27.29 4.23
CA LEU A 43 11.12 -27.03 4.03
C LEU A 43 10.42 -28.21 3.36
N ALA A 44 11.04 -28.81 2.33
CA ALA A 44 10.50 -29.98 1.65
C ALA A 44 10.38 -31.19 2.60
N ALA A 45 11.36 -31.41 3.48
CA ALA A 45 11.33 -32.48 4.47
C ALA A 45 10.19 -32.29 5.48
N ASP A 46 10.02 -31.07 6.01
CA ASP A 46 8.90 -30.74 6.92
C ASP A 46 7.55 -30.99 6.22
N LEU A 47 7.40 -30.50 4.99
CA LEU A 47 6.15 -30.66 4.23
C LEU A 47 5.86 -32.11 3.88
N GLN A 48 6.87 -32.93 3.60
CA GLN A 48 6.70 -34.36 3.36
C GLN A 48 6.25 -35.11 4.63
N GLU A 49 6.73 -34.71 5.80
CA GLU A 49 6.27 -35.28 7.08
C GLU A 49 4.78 -34.96 7.34
N VAL A 50 4.35 -33.74 6.99
CA VAL A 50 2.98 -33.27 7.22
C VAL A 50 2.00 -33.75 6.15
N LEU A 51 2.39 -33.72 4.88
CA LEU A 51 1.52 -33.96 3.72
C LEU A 51 1.66 -35.36 3.12
N GLY A 52 2.65 -36.14 3.53
CA GLY A 52 2.97 -37.43 2.95
C GLY A 52 3.78 -37.31 1.65
N ASP A 53 3.62 -38.26 0.73
CA ASP A 53 4.45 -38.30 -0.48
C ASP A 53 4.20 -37.09 -1.41
N LEU A 54 5.30 -36.44 -1.79
CA LEU A 54 5.33 -35.23 -2.62
C LEU A 54 6.19 -35.40 -3.88
N GLN A 55 6.69 -36.60 -4.17
CA GLN A 55 7.62 -36.87 -5.29
C GLN A 55 7.05 -36.54 -6.67
N ASP A 56 5.72 -36.49 -6.81
CA ASP A 56 5.05 -36.15 -8.07
C ASP A 56 4.92 -34.65 -8.33
N TYR A 57 5.34 -33.80 -7.38
CA TYR A 57 5.17 -32.35 -7.44
C TYR A 57 6.53 -31.64 -7.43
N GLY A 58 6.66 -30.64 -8.29
CA GLY A 58 7.69 -29.63 -8.16
C GLY A 58 7.41 -28.70 -6.99
N LEU A 59 8.46 -28.18 -6.37
CA LEU A 59 8.36 -27.14 -5.36
C LEU A 59 9.36 -26.03 -5.71
N VAL A 60 8.87 -24.80 -5.83
CA VAL A 60 9.71 -23.61 -6.00
C VAL A 60 9.53 -22.68 -4.81
N ILE A 61 10.65 -22.18 -4.28
CA ILE A 61 10.66 -21.22 -3.18
C ILE A 61 11.61 -20.05 -3.50
N PRO A 62 11.24 -18.82 -3.15
CA PRO A 62 12.20 -17.74 -3.00
C PRO A 62 12.88 -17.85 -1.64
N ALA A 63 14.21 -17.77 -1.61
CA ALA A 63 15.00 -17.71 -0.39
C ALA A 63 14.98 -16.28 0.21
N ALA A 64 13.78 -15.77 0.45
CA ALA A 64 13.52 -14.42 0.94
C ALA A 64 12.26 -14.40 1.83
N LEU A 65 12.21 -13.43 2.74
CA LEU A 65 11.04 -13.15 3.57
C LEU A 65 10.35 -11.88 3.09
N TYR A 66 9.03 -11.92 3.11
CA TYR A 66 8.15 -10.87 2.60
C TYR A 66 7.15 -10.44 3.66
N ASP A 67 6.76 -9.18 3.66
CA ASP A 67 5.57 -8.73 4.36
C ASP A 67 4.33 -9.38 3.71
N LEU A 68 3.26 -9.62 4.49
CA LEU A 68 2.04 -10.22 3.97
C LEU A 68 1.40 -9.39 2.84
N THR A 69 1.61 -8.08 2.85
CA THR A 69 1.16 -7.16 1.79
C THR A 69 1.87 -7.37 0.45
N GLU A 70 3.09 -7.92 0.45
CA GLU A 70 3.84 -8.27 -0.75
C GLU A 70 3.34 -9.60 -1.36
N ILE A 71 2.87 -10.53 -0.51
CA ILE A 71 2.36 -11.85 -0.91
C ILE A 71 0.91 -11.75 -1.39
N LEU A 72 0.06 -11.07 -0.62
CA LEU A 72 -1.38 -10.95 -0.86
C LEU A 72 -1.69 -9.78 -1.79
N ARG A 73 -1.19 -9.86 -3.03
CA ARG A 73 -1.46 -8.87 -4.09
C ARG A 73 -2.47 -9.40 -5.11
N PRO A 74 -3.42 -8.57 -5.60
CA PRO A 74 -4.36 -8.97 -6.64
C PRO A 74 -3.67 -9.56 -7.88
N GLY A 75 -4.17 -10.73 -8.32
CA GLY A 75 -3.56 -11.51 -9.40
C GLY A 75 -2.40 -12.41 -8.97
N LEU A 76 -2.05 -12.45 -7.68
CA LEU A 76 -1.02 -13.33 -7.10
C LEU A 76 0.29 -13.39 -7.90
N PRO A 77 0.91 -12.22 -8.21
CA PRO A 77 2.08 -12.15 -9.09
C PRO A 77 3.25 -13.02 -8.60
N MET A 78 3.40 -13.19 -7.28
CA MET A 78 4.39 -14.08 -6.69
C MET A 78 4.26 -15.52 -7.20
N VAL A 79 3.03 -16.03 -7.28
CA VAL A 79 2.75 -17.42 -7.71
C VAL A 79 3.05 -17.57 -9.20
N ASP A 80 2.57 -16.64 -10.02
CA ASP A 80 2.78 -16.66 -11.48
C ASP A 80 4.27 -16.59 -11.83
N ILE A 81 5.02 -15.68 -11.19
CA ILE A 81 6.44 -15.48 -11.44
C ILE A 81 7.25 -16.70 -11.00
N LEU A 82 6.98 -17.25 -9.82
CA LEU A 82 7.66 -18.46 -9.35
C LEU A 82 7.36 -19.66 -10.26
N MET A 83 6.12 -19.80 -10.74
CA MET A 83 5.74 -20.82 -11.71
C MET A 83 6.49 -20.67 -13.04
N GLU A 84 6.66 -19.43 -13.52
CA GLU A 84 7.42 -19.14 -14.74
C GLU A 84 8.91 -19.49 -14.57
N LEU A 85 9.52 -19.13 -13.43
CA LEU A 85 10.91 -19.49 -13.11
C LEU A 85 11.10 -21.01 -13.08
N TYR A 86 10.17 -21.74 -12.45
CA TYR A 86 10.20 -23.19 -12.42
C TYR A 86 10.15 -23.79 -13.83
N ARG A 87 9.23 -23.30 -14.68
CA ARG A 87 9.11 -23.73 -16.09
C ARG A 87 10.39 -23.44 -16.88
N GLY A 88 11.02 -22.29 -16.65
CA GLY A 88 12.32 -21.96 -17.24
C GLY A 88 13.41 -22.97 -16.89
N GLY A 89 13.43 -23.47 -15.66
CA GLY A 89 14.37 -24.51 -15.21
C GLY A 89 14.20 -25.87 -15.89
N LEU A 90 13.04 -26.16 -16.49
CA LEU A 90 12.81 -27.39 -17.26
C LEU A 90 13.48 -27.35 -18.65
N GLN A 91 14.01 -26.20 -19.08
CA GLN A 91 14.73 -26.02 -20.36
C GLN A 91 13.92 -26.48 -21.59
N GLY A 92 12.59 -26.36 -21.55
CA GLY A 92 11.69 -26.81 -22.62
C GLY A 92 11.45 -28.33 -22.67
N GLY A 93 11.95 -29.07 -21.68
CA GLY A 93 11.70 -30.49 -21.49
C GLY A 93 10.28 -30.80 -20.98
N ALA A 94 9.98 -32.10 -20.87
CA ALA A 94 8.76 -32.55 -20.20
C ALA A 94 8.79 -32.19 -18.71
N PHE A 95 7.62 -32.10 -18.08
CA PHE A 95 7.54 -31.89 -16.65
C PHE A 95 8.31 -32.98 -15.89
N GLN A 96 9.19 -32.54 -14.99
CA GLN A 96 9.88 -33.37 -14.03
C GLN A 96 9.74 -32.68 -12.67
N PRO A 97 9.25 -33.38 -11.63
CA PRO A 97 9.27 -32.89 -10.27
C PRO A 97 10.71 -32.55 -9.85
N GLN A 98 10.92 -31.32 -9.40
CA GLN A 98 12.20 -30.85 -8.86
C GLN A 98 11.97 -29.85 -7.73
N LEU A 99 12.94 -29.76 -6.84
CA LEU A 99 13.00 -28.73 -5.82
C LEU A 99 13.86 -27.57 -6.35
N MET A 100 13.31 -26.36 -6.34
CA MET A 100 13.98 -25.17 -6.86
C MET A 100 13.99 -24.05 -5.81
N ALA A 101 15.18 -23.56 -5.49
CA ALA A 101 15.35 -22.36 -4.68
C ALA A 101 15.80 -21.18 -5.56
N ILE A 102 15.12 -20.04 -5.41
CA ILE A 102 15.51 -18.76 -6.01
C ILE A 102 16.24 -17.96 -4.93
N GLY A 103 17.56 -17.90 -5.00
CA GLY A 103 18.40 -17.14 -4.09
C GLY A 103 19.12 -15.99 -4.78
N ALA A 104 19.65 -15.07 -3.98
CA ALA A 104 20.55 -14.04 -4.46
C ALA A 104 21.86 -14.64 -4.98
N HIS A 105 22.56 -13.88 -5.83
CA HIS A 105 23.93 -14.15 -6.22
C HIS A 105 24.78 -12.90 -6.01
N GLN A 106 25.76 -12.99 -5.11
CA GLN A 106 26.62 -11.86 -4.73
C GLN A 106 25.80 -10.65 -4.29
N GLY A 107 24.76 -10.88 -3.48
CA GLY A 107 23.83 -9.85 -3.00
C GLY A 107 22.81 -9.33 -4.01
N HIS A 108 22.83 -9.81 -5.26
CA HIS A 108 21.87 -9.39 -6.29
C HIS A 108 20.72 -10.39 -6.39
N TRP A 109 19.50 -9.89 -6.26
CA TRP A 109 18.29 -10.69 -6.44
C TRP A 109 17.98 -10.87 -7.94
N PRO A 110 17.68 -12.09 -8.41
CA PRO A 110 17.58 -12.37 -9.84
C PRO A 110 16.28 -11.85 -10.50
N VAL A 111 15.24 -11.54 -9.72
CA VAL A 111 13.91 -11.20 -10.26
C VAL A 111 13.35 -9.95 -9.59
N GLU A 112 13.55 -8.80 -10.22
CA GLU A 112 13.17 -7.48 -9.67
C GLU A 112 11.69 -7.39 -9.28
N ALA A 113 10.78 -7.97 -10.07
CA ALA A 113 9.34 -7.92 -9.84
C ALA A 113 8.87 -8.59 -8.52
N ILE A 114 9.70 -9.48 -7.94
CA ILE A 114 9.46 -10.12 -6.64
C ILE A 114 10.65 -9.92 -5.70
N ALA A 115 11.46 -8.87 -5.90
CA ALA A 115 12.49 -8.53 -4.93
C ALA A 115 11.79 -8.09 -3.62
N PRO A 116 12.19 -8.62 -2.44
CA PRO A 116 11.55 -8.22 -1.20
C PRO A 116 11.84 -6.75 -0.91
N GLU A 117 10.80 -6.01 -0.55
CA GLU A 117 10.87 -4.56 -0.32
C GLU A 117 11.68 -4.22 0.93
N ARG A 118 11.59 -5.06 1.96
CA ARG A 118 12.34 -4.92 3.23
C ARG A 118 12.15 -3.56 3.89
N THR A 119 10.95 -3.03 3.81
CA THR A 119 10.56 -1.76 4.43
C THR A 119 10.65 -1.90 5.96
N PRO A 120 11.32 -0.97 6.68
CA PRO A 120 11.33 -0.96 8.14
C PRO A 120 9.91 -0.83 8.72
N GLY A 121 9.64 -1.54 9.81
CA GLY A 121 8.30 -1.55 10.42
C GLY A 121 7.31 -2.46 9.69
N ALA A 122 7.81 -3.51 9.01
CA ALA A 122 6.98 -4.62 8.54
C ALA A 122 6.12 -5.18 9.69
N GLY A 123 4.98 -5.76 9.33
CA GLY A 123 4.02 -6.27 10.32
C GLY A 123 4.62 -7.34 11.24
N PRO A 124 3.88 -7.77 12.29
CA PRO A 124 4.35 -8.79 13.23
C PRO A 124 4.56 -10.18 12.62
N MET A 125 4.24 -10.33 11.33
CA MET A 125 4.34 -11.58 10.59
C MET A 125 4.96 -11.36 9.23
N LEU A 126 5.98 -12.16 8.92
CA LEU A 126 6.53 -12.31 7.57
C LEU A 126 6.08 -13.65 6.97
N GLY A 127 6.24 -13.79 5.67
CA GLY A 127 5.98 -15.03 4.95
C GLY A 127 7.12 -15.41 4.02
N LEU A 128 7.38 -16.71 3.90
CA LEU A 128 8.17 -17.31 2.84
C LEU A 128 7.22 -18.10 1.91
N PRO A 129 6.95 -17.60 0.68
CA PRO A 129 6.07 -18.28 -0.27
C PRO A 129 6.61 -19.65 -0.70
N LEU A 130 5.72 -20.63 -0.82
CA LEU A 130 6.01 -21.96 -1.36
C LEU A 130 5.02 -22.23 -2.49
N VAL A 131 5.50 -22.59 -3.68
CA VAL A 131 4.63 -22.89 -4.82
C VAL A 131 4.86 -24.32 -5.28
N PHE A 132 3.84 -25.15 -5.09
CA PHE A 132 3.80 -26.51 -5.63
C PHE A 132 3.35 -26.48 -7.08
N ILE A 133 4.00 -27.26 -7.94
CA ILE A 133 3.74 -27.28 -9.38
C ILE A 133 3.61 -28.71 -9.87
N GLY A 134 2.56 -29.00 -10.63
CA GLY A 134 2.34 -30.34 -11.16
C GLY A 134 1.31 -30.36 -12.28
N PRO A 135 1.08 -31.55 -12.89
CA PRO A 135 -0.01 -31.75 -13.83
C PRO A 135 -1.36 -31.42 -13.17
N ALA A 136 -2.23 -30.67 -13.85
CA ALA A 136 -3.49 -30.21 -13.28
C ALA A 136 -4.37 -31.34 -12.69
N GLU A 137 -4.29 -32.54 -13.26
CA GLU A 137 -4.99 -33.74 -12.81
C GLU A 137 -4.57 -34.25 -11.42
N THR A 138 -3.35 -33.95 -10.95
CA THR A 138 -2.87 -34.40 -9.63
C THR A 138 -3.03 -33.33 -8.54
N MET A 139 -3.19 -32.06 -8.92
CA MET A 139 -3.16 -30.95 -7.96
C MET A 139 -4.33 -30.93 -6.96
N ALA A 140 -5.51 -31.42 -7.36
CA ALA A 140 -6.69 -31.39 -6.48
C ALA A 140 -6.52 -32.22 -5.20
N ASP A 141 -5.77 -33.32 -5.25
CA ASP A 141 -5.47 -34.10 -4.05
C ASP A 141 -4.49 -33.37 -3.13
N LEU A 142 -3.47 -32.72 -3.69
CA LEU A 142 -2.52 -31.92 -2.92
C LEU A 142 -3.21 -30.74 -2.25
N GLU A 143 -4.09 -30.02 -2.95
CA GLU A 143 -4.89 -28.93 -2.40
C GLU A 143 -5.67 -29.37 -1.15
N ARG A 144 -6.36 -30.50 -1.26
CA ARG A 144 -7.11 -31.10 -0.15
C ARG A 144 -6.20 -31.44 1.03
N ARG A 145 -5.04 -32.06 0.78
CA ARG A 145 -4.06 -32.39 1.84
C ARG A 145 -3.50 -31.15 2.53
N LEU A 146 -3.25 -30.07 1.78
CA LEU A 146 -2.78 -28.80 2.32
C LEU A 146 -3.81 -28.21 3.29
N GLU A 147 -5.06 -28.08 2.85
CA GLU A 147 -6.15 -27.52 3.67
C GLU A 147 -6.47 -28.41 4.90
N GLU A 148 -6.40 -29.73 4.77
CA GLU A 148 -6.68 -30.67 5.88
C GLU A 148 -5.57 -30.72 6.94
N HIS A 149 -4.30 -30.43 6.60
CA HIS A 149 -3.17 -30.75 7.48
C HIS A 149 -2.33 -29.55 7.92
N LEU A 150 -2.22 -28.48 7.11
CA LEU A 150 -1.34 -27.36 7.46
C LEU A 150 -1.81 -26.61 8.71
N LEU A 151 -3.12 -26.34 8.83
CA LEU A 151 -3.66 -25.58 9.97
C LEU A 151 -3.37 -26.23 11.34
N GLU A 152 -3.46 -27.56 11.44
CA GLU A 152 -3.30 -28.27 12.71
C GLU A 152 -1.86 -28.78 12.95
N LYS A 153 -1.18 -29.23 11.89
CA LYS A 153 0.10 -29.98 11.99
C LYS A 153 1.26 -29.29 11.29
N GLY A 154 1.02 -28.22 10.55
CA GLY A 154 2.02 -27.51 9.76
C GLY A 154 2.99 -26.68 10.59
N ARG A 155 3.68 -27.26 11.58
CA ARG A 155 4.77 -26.55 12.28
C ARG A 155 6.08 -26.80 11.56
N ALA A 156 6.95 -25.79 11.51
CA ALA A 156 8.30 -25.97 11.01
C ALA A 156 9.09 -26.91 11.91
N GLY A 157 9.85 -27.82 11.29
CA GLY A 157 10.78 -28.71 11.97
C GLY A 157 11.98 -27.98 12.54
N LEU A 158 12.78 -28.70 13.33
CA LEU A 158 13.96 -28.13 13.99
C LEU A 158 14.95 -27.54 12.98
N ARG A 159 15.19 -28.25 11.86
CA ARG A 159 16.16 -27.80 10.86
C ARG A 159 15.76 -26.50 10.19
N THR A 160 14.48 -26.40 9.79
CA THR A 160 13.93 -25.16 9.22
C THR A 160 14.07 -24.01 10.22
N ARG A 161 13.71 -24.22 11.49
CA ARG A 161 13.87 -23.21 12.54
C ARG A 161 15.32 -22.75 12.70
N GLU A 162 16.28 -23.68 12.77
CA GLU A 162 17.70 -23.35 12.86
C GLU A 162 18.16 -22.49 11.69
N LEU A 163 17.77 -22.82 10.45
CA LEU A 163 18.16 -22.05 9.26
C LEU A 163 17.52 -20.65 9.27
N MET A 164 16.26 -20.52 9.69
CA MET A 164 15.62 -19.22 9.85
C MET A 164 16.36 -18.36 10.88
N GLU A 165 16.69 -18.92 12.05
CA GLU A 165 17.36 -18.17 13.13
C GLU A 165 18.84 -17.88 12.82
N SER A 166 19.55 -18.77 12.12
CA SER A 166 20.99 -18.61 11.84
C SER A 166 21.29 -17.84 10.56
N ASP A 167 20.56 -18.10 9.47
CA ASP A 167 20.84 -17.51 8.16
C ASP A 167 20.09 -16.21 7.95
N PHE A 168 18.77 -16.22 8.19
CA PHE A 168 17.98 -15.00 8.11
C PHE A 168 18.18 -14.11 9.34
N GLN A 169 18.63 -14.67 10.48
CA GLN A 169 18.75 -13.95 11.74
C GLN A 169 17.40 -13.34 12.18
N VAL A 170 16.31 -14.05 11.89
CA VAL A 170 14.95 -13.59 12.23
C VAL A 170 14.63 -13.93 13.69
N PRO A 171 14.12 -12.97 14.48
CA PRO A 171 13.70 -13.22 15.87
C PRO A 171 12.31 -13.89 15.88
N ALA A 172 12.24 -15.12 15.37
CA ALA A 172 10.98 -15.85 15.24
C ALA A 172 10.49 -16.41 16.58
N VAL A 173 9.23 -16.13 16.91
CA VAL A 173 8.51 -16.76 18.03
C VAL A 173 7.88 -18.07 17.56
N ASN A 174 7.26 -18.03 16.38
CA ASN A 174 6.55 -19.15 15.80
C ASN A 174 6.81 -19.27 14.29
N LEU A 175 6.85 -20.51 13.82
CA LEU A 175 7.06 -20.88 12.42
C LEU A 175 6.01 -21.93 12.04
N ALA A 176 5.09 -21.56 11.15
CA ALA A 176 4.00 -22.43 10.75
C ALA A 176 3.68 -22.31 9.25
N TYR A 177 3.50 -23.46 8.60
CA TYR A 177 2.97 -23.57 7.26
C TYR A 177 1.48 -23.28 7.26
N ALA A 178 1.04 -22.49 6.28
CA ALA A 178 -0.35 -22.10 6.13
C ALA A 178 -0.74 -22.14 4.64
N THR A 179 -2.02 -22.40 4.36
CA THR A 179 -2.55 -22.25 3.00
C THR A 179 -2.75 -20.77 2.66
N PHE A 180 -2.99 -20.49 1.38
CA PHE A 180 -3.40 -19.15 0.97
C PHE A 180 -4.72 -18.71 1.64
N ASN A 181 -5.65 -19.65 1.85
CA ASN A 181 -6.91 -19.40 2.53
C ASN A 181 -6.71 -19.06 4.01
N ASP A 182 -5.83 -19.79 4.70
CA ASP A 182 -5.45 -19.50 6.08
C ASP A 182 -4.84 -18.10 6.22
N LEU A 183 -3.94 -17.74 5.29
CA LEU A 183 -3.31 -16.42 5.27
C LEU A 183 -4.34 -15.29 5.08
N CYS A 184 -5.30 -15.50 4.17
CA CYS A 184 -6.42 -14.58 3.96
C CYS A 184 -7.29 -14.45 5.23
N ALA A 185 -7.62 -15.56 5.89
CA ALA A 185 -8.41 -15.56 7.11
C ALA A 185 -7.71 -14.83 8.25
N MET A 186 -6.39 -15.03 8.38
CA MET A 186 -5.58 -14.36 9.38
C MET A 186 -5.50 -12.85 9.15
N LEU A 187 -5.21 -12.42 7.92
CA LEU A 187 -5.18 -10.99 7.57
C LEU A 187 -6.54 -10.35 7.83
N ARG A 188 -7.63 -11.02 7.43
CA ARG A 188 -8.99 -10.54 7.70
C ARG A 188 -9.22 -10.29 9.19
N LEU A 189 -8.92 -11.28 10.05
CA LEU A 189 -9.09 -11.16 11.50
C LEU A 189 -8.23 -10.02 12.09
N GLN A 190 -6.99 -9.87 11.61
CA GLN A 190 -6.12 -8.77 12.03
C GLN A 190 -6.71 -7.41 11.63
N LEU A 191 -7.17 -7.25 10.39
CA LEU A 191 -7.78 -6.00 9.93
C LEU A 191 -9.08 -5.69 10.70
N GLU A 192 -9.96 -6.69 10.89
CA GLU A 192 -11.19 -6.53 11.68
C GLU A 192 -10.90 -6.08 13.11
N HIS A 193 -9.91 -6.68 13.78
CA HIS A 193 -9.51 -6.32 15.15
C HIS A 193 -9.04 -4.85 15.26
N HIS A 194 -8.42 -4.31 14.21
CA HIS A 194 -7.92 -2.94 14.15
C HIS A 194 -8.92 -1.94 13.52
N GLY A 195 -10.17 -2.34 13.26
CA GLY A 195 -11.20 -1.46 12.70
C GLY A 195 -11.12 -1.26 11.18
N PHE A 196 -10.40 -2.13 10.48
CA PHE A 196 -10.20 -2.11 9.02
C PHE A 196 -10.96 -3.24 8.30
N ALA A 197 -12.10 -3.68 8.84
CA ALA A 197 -12.93 -4.71 8.20
C ALA A 197 -13.28 -4.34 6.75
N GLU A 198 -13.58 -3.07 6.49
CA GLU A 198 -13.95 -2.61 5.15
C GLU A 198 -12.76 -2.51 4.18
N LEU A 199 -11.53 -2.39 4.69
CA LEU A 199 -10.34 -2.54 3.88
C LEU A 199 -10.23 -3.98 3.37
N TRP A 200 -10.50 -4.97 4.23
CA TRP A 200 -10.56 -6.37 3.81
C TRP A 200 -11.64 -6.59 2.74
N THR A 201 -12.83 -5.99 2.87
CA THR A 201 -13.87 -6.08 1.83
C THR A 201 -13.37 -5.62 0.46
N LEU A 202 -12.54 -4.56 0.40
CA LEU A 202 -11.93 -4.10 -0.84
C LEU A 202 -10.86 -5.06 -1.36
N LEU A 203 -9.97 -5.54 -0.48
CA LEU A 203 -8.91 -6.49 -0.84
C LEU A 203 -9.49 -7.83 -1.34
N GLN A 204 -10.51 -8.35 -0.67
CA GLN A 204 -11.23 -9.56 -1.07
C GLN A 204 -11.84 -9.40 -2.46
N GLY A 205 -12.49 -8.27 -2.74
CA GLY A 205 -13.03 -7.96 -4.06
C GLY A 205 -11.94 -8.01 -5.13
N ALA A 206 -10.77 -7.43 -4.86
CA ALA A 206 -9.67 -7.39 -5.82
C ALA A 206 -8.97 -8.74 -6.01
N LEU A 207 -8.87 -9.56 -4.95
CA LEU A 207 -8.21 -10.86 -4.97
C LEU A 207 -9.07 -11.93 -5.66
N PHE A 208 -10.37 -11.99 -5.35
CA PHE A 208 -11.23 -13.11 -5.75
C PHE A 208 -12.26 -12.76 -6.82
N HIS A 209 -12.60 -11.48 -6.97
CA HIS A 209 -13.64 -11.01 -7.90
C HIS A 209 -13.19 -9.79 -8.71
N PRO A 210 -12.00 -9.81 -9.36
CA PRO A 210 -11.46 -8.65 -10.07
C PRO A 210 -12.36 -8.18 -11.22
N GLU A 211 -13.25 -9.02 -11.73
CA GLU A 211 -14.24 -8.68 -12.77
C GLU A 211 -15.43 -7.88 -12.25
N ARG A 212 -15.63 -7.82 -10.92
CA ARG A 212 -16.78 -7.16 -10.30
C ARG A 212 -16.39 -5.81 -9.73
N ARG A 213 -17.14 -4.79 -10.15
CA ARG A 213 -17.06 -3.47 -9.52
C ARG A 213 -17.75 -3.47 -8.18
N GLN A 214 -17.09 -2.90 -7.18
CA GLN A 214 -17.60 -2.77 -5.83
C GLN A 214 -17.51 -1.33 -5.35
N VAL A 215 -18.40 -0.95 -4.43
CA VAL A 215 -18.28 0.29 -3.67
C VAL A 215 -18.33 -0.04 -2.19
N THR A 216 -17.36 0.49 -1.45
CA THR A 216 -17.27 0.40 0.00
C THR A 216 -17.38 1.81 0.56
N ARG A 217 -18.25 2.00 1.56
CA ARG A 217 -18.49 3.29 2.23
C ARG A 217 -18.22 3.12 3.71
N LEU A 218 -17.57 4.11 4.30
CA LEU A 218 -17.22 4.13 5.71
C LEU A 218 -18.07 5.15 6.47
N ASP A 219 -18.26 4.93 7.76
CA ASP A 219 -18.96 5.86 8.65
C ASP A 219 -18.27 7.22 8.77
N SER A 220 -16.96 7.28 8.50
CA SER A 220 -16.17 8.51 8.43
C SER A 220 -16.43 9.35 7.17
N GLY A 221 -17.34 8.93 6.29
CA GLY A 221 -17.67 9.62 5.04
C GLY A 221 -16.78 9.26 3.85
N ASN A 222 -15.76 8.40 4.05
CA ASN A 222 -14.92 7.93 2.97
C ASN A 222 -15.68 6.93 2.09
N ALA A 223 -15.37 6.92 0.80
CA ALA A 223 -15.91 5.94 -0.13
C ALA A 223 -14.87 5.55 -1.18
N PHE A 224 -14.86 4.26 -1.49
CA PHE A 224 -13.88 3.61 -2.36
C PHE A 224 -14.61 2.76 -3.40
N TRP A 225 -14.34 3.01 -4.67
CA TRP A 225 -14.88 2.25 -5.80
C TRP A 225 -13.79 1.39 -6.41
N LEU A 226 -13.94 0.07 -6.31
CA LEU A 226 -13.03 -0.90 -6.89
C LEU A 226 -13.44 -1.23 -8.32
N ASP A 227 -12.46 -1.24 -9.23
CA ASP A 227 -12.56 -1.73 -10.61
C ASP A 227 -11.28 -2.50 -10.96
N GLY A 228 -11.29 -3.83 -10.83
CA GLY A 228 -10.10 -4.67 -10.96
C GLY A 228 -9.03 -4.32 -9.93
N ARG A 229 -7.89 -3.78 -10.39
CA ARG A 229 -6.76 -3.37 -9.54
C ARG A 229 -6.74 -1.88 -9.18
N ARG A 230 -7.77 -1.15 -9.59
CA ARG A 230 -7.89 0.29 -9.37
C ARG A 230 -8.95 0.59 -8.33
N VAL A 231 -8.62 1.50 -7.42
CA VAL A 231 -9.56 2.02 -6.43
C VAL A 231 -9.71 3.52 -6.61
N TYR A 232 -10.91 3.96 -6.96
CA TYR A 232 -11.24 5.38 -7.10
C TYR A 232 -11.81 5.90 -5.80
N THR A 233 -11.35 7.07 -5.36
CA THR A 233 -11.85 7.69 -4.13
C THR A 233 -11.85 9.21 -4.23
N PRO A 234 -12.93 9.90 -3.85
CA PRO A 234 -12.96 11.36 -3.82
C PRO A 234 -11.98 11.92 -2.79
N PHE A 235 -11.33 13.04 -3.13
CA PHE A 235 -10.60 13.86 -2.17
C PHE A 235 -11.36 15.18 -1.94
N TYR A 236 -11.55 15.53 -0.68
CA TYR A 236 -12.21 16.78 -0.28
C TYR A 236 -11.18 17.78 0.21
N THR A 237 -11.34 19.04 -0.17
CA THR A 237 -10.66 20.14 0.51
C THR A 237 -11.39 20.50 1.81
N VAL A 238 -10.76 21.31 2.67
CA VAL A 238 -11.39 21.74 3.94
C VAL A 238 -12.70 22.48 3.66
N ALA A 239 -12.71 23.37 2.66
CA ALA A 239 -13.91 24.12 2.28
C ALA A 239 -15.02 23.20 1.73
N GLN A 240 -14.66 22.25 0.87
CA GLN A 240 -15.61 21.27 0.33
C GLN A 240 -16.18 20.37 1.42
N TRP A 241 -15.33 19.87 2.32
CA TRP A 241 -15.75 19.06 3.46
C TRP A 241 -16.72 19.82 4.35
N GLN A 242 -16.40 21.07 4.70
CA GLN A 242 -17.28 21.91 5.52
C GLN A 242 -18.63 22.13 4.85
N ALA A 243 -18.66 22.37 3.54
CA ALA A 243 -19.90 22.60 2.79
C ALA A 243 -20.79 21.35 2.71
N GLU A 244 -20.20 20.16 2.57
CA GLU A 244 -20.93 18.90 2.36
C GLU A 244 -21.29 18.19 3.67
N HIS A 245 -20.42 18.23 4.69
CA HIS A 245 -20.56 17.44 5.91
C HIS A 245 -20.79 18.29 7.18
N GLY A 246 -20.38 19.56 7.18
CA GLY A 246 -20.62 20.50 8.30
C GLY A 246 -19.90 20.17 9.62
N SER A 247 -19.05 19.14 9.67
CA SER A 247 -18.43 18.60 10.88
C SER A 247 -17.14 19.32 11.32
N GLY A 248 -16.80 20.45 10.70
CA GLY A 248 -15.64 21.25 11.08
C GLY A 248 -14.30 20.59 10.76
N LEU A 249 -13.23 21.20 11.28
CA LEU A 249 -11.86 20.71 11.12
C LEU A 249 -11.64 19.36 11.81
N ASP A 250 -12.29 19.09 12.94
CA ASP A 250 -12.16 17.81 13.65
C ASP A 250 -12.73 16.65 12.82
N GLY A 251 -13.90 16.86 12.21
CA GLY A 251 -14.47 15.89 11.28
C GLY A 251 -13.61 15.68 10.04
N TYR A 252 -13.05 16.76 9.49
CA TYR A 252 -12.10 16.68 8.37
C TYR A 252 -10.84 15.91 8.73
N ALA A 253 -10.28 16.15 9.93
CA ALA A 253 -9.12 15.45 10.44
C ALA A 253 -9.39 13.94 10.59
N ALA A 254 -10.55 13.56 11.13
CA ALA A 254 -10.95 12.17 11.22
C ALA A 254 -11.08 11.52 9.83
N TRP A 255 -11.78 12.17 8.90
CA TRP A 255 -11.92 11.70 7.52
C TRP A 255 -10.56 11.54 6.81
N LEU A 256 -9.67 12.53 6.92
CA LEU A 256 -8.36 12.52 6.26
C LEU A 256 -7.44 11.45 6.85
N ARG A 257 -7.51 11.20 8.17
CA ARG A 257 -6.78 10.11 8.83
C ARG A 257 -7.20 8.77 8.22
N THR A 258 -8.51 8.50 8.17
CA THR A 258 -9.04 7.27 7.57
C THR A 258 -8.69 7.16 6.09
N GLN A 259 -8.82 8.27 5.34
CA GLN A 259 -8.48 8.33 3.91
C GLN A 259 -7.04 7.87 3.68
N ARG A 260 -6.08 8.45 4.40
CA ARG A 260 -4.65 8.13 4.28
C ARG A 260 -4.34 6.70 4.68
N GLN A 261 -4.95 6.20 5.76
CA GLN A 261 -4.74 4.81 6.23
C GLN A 261 -5.23 3.79 5.21
N TYR A 262 -6.44 3.98 4.65
CA TYR A 262 -6.98 3.10 3.62
C TYR A 262 -6.15 3.17 2.32
N MET A 263 -5.78 4.37 1.87
CA MET A 263 -4.91 4.53 0.70
C MET A 263 -3.56 3.81 0.89
N ALA A 264 -2.93 3.95 2.05
CA ALA A 264 -1.67 3.29 2.36
C ALA A 264 -1.82 1.75 2.37
N GLY A 265 -2.86 1.23 3.03
CA GLY A 265 -3.14 -0.21 3.07
C GLY A 265 -3.40 -0.79 1.68
N LEU A 266 -4.25 -0.15 0.88
CA LEU A 266 -4.52 -0.56 -0.51
C LEU A 266 -3.24 -0.54 -1.36
N GLY A 267 -2.46 0.54 -1.25
CA GLY A 267 -1.18 0.69 -1.96
C GLY A 267 -0.16 -0.39 -1.59
N ALA A 268 -0.04 -0.76 -0.30
CA ALA A 268 0.86 -1.81 0.16
C ALA A 268 0.53 -3.18 -0.48
N HIS A 269 -0.75 -3.47 -0.67
CA HIS A 269 -1.26 -4.64 -1.39
C HIS A 269 -1.20 -4.51 -2.93
N GLY A 270 -0.55 -3.47 -3.47
CA GLY A 270 -0.34 -3.30 -4.90
C GLY A 270 -1.59 -2.90 -5.69
N LEU A 271 -2.57 -2.27 -5.03
CA LEU A 271 -3.71 -1.61 -5.68
C LEU A 271 -3.36 -0.17 -6.06
N GLU A 272 -3.78 0.24 -7.25
CA GLU A 272 -3.63 1.60 -7.75
C GLU A 272 -4.76 2.47 -7.20
N VAL A 273 -4.44 3.42 -6.32
CA VAL A 273 -5.43 4.34 -5.76
C VAL A 273 -5.48 5.64 -6.56
N ILE A 274 -6.65 5.94 -7.13
CA ILE A 274 -6.91 7.09 -7.99
C ILE A 274 -7.76 8.09 -7.24
N LEU A 275 -7.16 9.22 -6.90
CA LEU A 275 -7.86 10.33 -6.26
C LEU A 275 -8.68 11.10 -7.30
N CYS A 276 -9.92 11.42 -6.95
CA CYS A 276 -10.86 12.07 -7.84
C CYS A 276 -11.39 13.36 -7.20
N ALA A 277 -11.77 14.33 -8.02
CA ALA A 277 -12.46 15.52 -7.53
C ALA A 277 -13.79 15.14 -6.87
N ALA A 278 -14.10 15.78 -5.73
CA ALA A 278 -15.37 15.63 -5.04
C ALA A 278 -16.58 15.83 -5.97
N ASP A 279 -17.62 15.04 -5.75
CA ASP A 279 -18.84 15.09 -6.55
C ASP A 279 -20.07 14.63 -5.75
N PRO A 280 -21.01 15.56 -5.44
CA PRO A 280 -22.21 15.23 -4.69
C PRO A 280 -23.08 14.14 -5.33
N ALA A 281 -23.01 13.94 -6.65
CA ALA A 281 -23.77 12.90 -7.34
C ALA A 281 -23.23 11.47 -7.10
N LEU A 282 -22.11 11.32 -6.39
CA LEU A 282 -21.62 10.02 -5.92
C LEU A 282 -22.37 9.51 -4.69
N ALA A 283 -23.10 10.39 -3.99
CA ALA A 283 -23.98 10.01 -2.91
C ALA A 283 -25.02 8.99 -3.41
N GLY A 284 -25.01 7.78 -2.84
CA GLY A 284 -25.88 6.69 -3.24
C GLY A 284 -25.59 6.05 -4.61
N ALA A 285 -24.53 6.46 -5.32
CA ALA A 285 -24.19 5.86 -6.61
C ALA A 285 -23.79 4.38 -6.46
N CYS A 286 -24.35 3.50 -7.31
CA CYS A 286 -23.89 2.12 -7.39
C CYS A 286 -22.46 2.04 -7.95
N ALA A 287 -21.80 0.89 -7.80
CA ALA A 287 -20.42 0.71 -8.21
C ALA A 287 -20.18 1.09 -9.69
N ASN A 288 -21.01 0.59 -10.61
CA ASN A 288 -20.86 0.84 -12.05
C ASN A 288 -20.98 2.32 -12.43
N LYS A 289 -21.99 3.02 -11.91
CA LYS A 289 -22.20 4.46 -12.19
C LYS A 289 -21.13 5.32 -11.53
N GLY A 290 -20.72 4.95 -10.32
CA GLY A 290 -19.67 5.66 -9.59
C GLY A 290 -18.31 5.57 -10.28
N VAL A 291 -17.90 4.37 -10.71
CA VAL A 291 -16.62 4.19 -11.43
C VAL A 291 -16.57 5.03 -12.70
N ALA A 292 -17.59 4.96 -13.56
CA ALA A 292 -17.61 5.73 -14.81
C ALA A 292 -17.49 7.24 -14.55
N ARG A 293 -18.19 7.75 -13.54
CA ARG A 293 -18.15 9.16 -13.16
C ARG A 293 -16.81 9.57 -12.54
N LEU A 294 -16.23 8.72 -11.69
CA LEU A 294 -14.94 8.98 -11.04
C LEU A 294 -13.79 8.95 -12.05
N GLN A 295 -13.85 8.11 -13.08
CA GLN A 295 -12.88 8.11 -14.18
C GLN A 295 -12.81 9.47 -14.89
N GLU A 296 -13.95 10.11 -15.14
CA GLU A 296 -14.02 11.46 -15.72
C GLU A 296 -13.49 12.55 -14.75
N LYS A 297 -13.40 12.22 -13.46
CA LYS A 297 -13.02 13.15 -12.38
C LYS A 297 -11.70 12.84 -11.73
N ALA A 298 -10.92 11.91 -12.28
CA ALA A 298 -9.58 11.61 -11.82
C ALA A 298 -8.76 12.91 -11.80
N LEU A 299 -8.08 13.16 -10.68
CA LEU A 299 -7.25 14.35 -10.56
C LEU A 299 -6.07 14.26 -11.53
N PRO A 300 -5.77 15.33 -12.28
CA PRO A 300 -4.75 15.30 -13.33
C PRO A 300 -3.32 15.24 -12.77
N HIS A 301 -3.14 15.66 -11.51
CA HIS A 301 -1.85 15.68 -10.84
C HIS A 301 -1.89 14.72 -9.64
N PRO A 302 -1.00 13.72 -9.59
CA PRO A 302 -0.97 12.75 -8.50
C PRO A 302 -0.45 13.35 -7.19
N ASP A 303 0.32 14.44 -7.26
CA ASP A 303 1.03 14.98 -6.10
C ASP A 303 0.18 15.93 -5.25
N ARG A 304 -0.68 16.74 -5.89
CA ARG A 304 -1.48 17.76 -5.21
C ARG A 304 -2.82 18.05 -5.85
N LEU A 305 -3.79 18.44 -5.03
CA LEU A 305 -5.00 19.13 -5.45
C LEU A 305 -4.84 20.63 -5.21
N ARG A 306 -4.92 21.43 -6.28
CA ARG A 306 -4.90 22.89 -6.20
C ARG A 306 -6.32 23.44 -6.29
N GLU A 307 -6.74 24.21 -5.30
CA GLU A 307 -7.99 24.96 -5.38
C GLU A 307 -7.90 26.09 -6.41
N LYS A 308 -9.06 26.50 -6.93
CA LYS A 308 -9.14 27.67 -7.82
C LYS A 308 -8.65 28.90 -7.06
N ALA A 309 -7.71 29.61 -7.66
CA ALA A 309 -7.18 30.84 -7.09
C ALA A 309 -8.28 31.88 -6.84
N VAL A 310 -8.20 32.55 -5.70
CA VAL A 310 -8.97 33.76 -5.40
C VAL A 310 -8.08 34.93 -5.74
N GLU A 311 -8.42 35.66 -6.81
CA GLU A 311 -7.66 36.82 -7.30
C GLU A 311 -8.41 38.10 -6.98
N SER A 312 -7.67 39.18 -6.71
CA SER A 312 -8.25 40.52 -6.70
C SER A 312 -8.63 40.90 -8.14
N GLN A 313 -9.82 41.50 -8.32
CA GLN A 313 -10.40 41.75 -9.66
C GLN A 313 -9.55 42.68 -10.55
N GLU A 314 -8.58 43.40 -9.99
CA GLU A 314 -7.80 44.44 -10.66
C GLU A 314 -6.27 44.27 -10.48
N GLY A 315 -5.80 43.20 -9.84
CA GLY A 315 -4.39 43.03 -9.47
C GLY A 315 -3.52 42.43 -10.59
N ASP A 316 -2.45 43.13 -10.98
CA ASP A 316 -1.39 42.56 -11.83
C ASP A 316 -0.52 41.60 -11.00
N LEU A 317 -0.63 40.30 -11.25
CA LEU A 317 0.15 39.27 -10.54
C LEU A 317 1.67 39.43 -10.76
N THR A 318 2.09 40.08 -11.83
CA THR A 318 3.52 40.35 -12.10
C THR A 318 4.09 41.45 -11.21
N ALA A 319 3.23 42.26 -10.57
CA ALA A 319 3.63 43.27 -9.60
C ALA A 319 3.84 42.69 -8.18
N ALA A 320 3.69 41.38 -7.99
CA ALA A 320 3.88 40.75 -6.69
C ALA A 320 5.32 40.97 -6.18
N THR A 321 5.46 41.57 -5.01
CA THR A 321 6.76 41.81 -4.35
C THR A 321 7.06 40.77 -3.28
N ARG A 322 6.03 40.06 -2.80
CA ARG A 322 6.16 39.00 -1.80
C ARG A 322 5.22 37.83 -2.07
N VAL A 323 5.74 36.63 -1.87
CA VAL A 323 5.02 35.36 -1.86
C VAL A 323 5.17 34.75 -0.48
N THR A 324 4.07 34.59 0.25
CA THR A 324 4.06 33.88 1.52
C THR A 324 3.45 32.49 1.31
N LEU A 325 3.97 31.50 2.03
CA LEU A 325 3.48 30.13 2.01
C LEU A 325 3.25 29.67 3.46
N THR A 326 2.00 29.46 3.85
CA THR A 326 1.63 29.00 5.19
C THR A 326 1.34 27.51 5.17
N GLU A 327 2.05 26.75 6.00
CA GLU A 327 1.77 25.34 6.25
C GLU A 327 0.55 25.18 7.16
N GLN A 328 -0.49 24.53 6.64
CA GLN A 328 -1.68 24.18 7.41
C GLN A 328 -1.46 22.83 8.05
N HIS A 329 -1.34 22.83 9.38
CA HIS A 329 -0.85 21.67 10.12
C HIS A 329 -1.90 21.11 11.08
N LEU A 330 -2.06 19.78 11.10
CA LEU A 330 -2.80 19.06 12.14
C LEU A 330 -1.83 18.23 12.97
N PRO A 331 -1.87 18.28 14.32
CA PRO A 331 -0.87 17.63 15.18
C PRO A 331 -0.59 16.16 14.86
N ASP A 332 -1.62 15.37 14.57
CA ASP A 332 -1.48 13.93 14.31
C ASP A 332 -1.24 13.58 12.83
N LEU A 333 -1.44 14.53 11.92
CA LEU A 333 -1.43 14.28 10.47
C LEU A 333 -0.35 15.07 9.73
N GLY A 334 0.35 15.98 10.42
CA GLY A 334 1.33 16.86 9.81
C GLY A 334 0.66 17.88 8.87
N PRO A 335 1.38 18.30 7.81
CA PRO A 335 0.85 19.21 6.80
C PRO A 335 -0.34 18.60 6.05
N ILE A 336 -1.43 19.34 5.98
CA ILE A 336 -2.65 18.96 5.26
C ILE A 336 -2.95 19.85 4.06
N ALA A 337 -2.39 21.05 4.03
CA ALA A 337 -2.46 21.99 2.93
C ALA A 337 -1.34 23.04 3.06
N TYR A 338 -1.08 23.74 1.97
CA TYR A 338 -0.31 24.98 1.94
C TYR A 338 -1.19 26.10 1.41
N THR A 339 -1.27 27.21 2.14
CA THR A 339 -1.91 28.44 1.64
C THR A 339 -0.82 29.37 1.12
N ALA A 340 -0.85 29.67 -0.17
CA ALA A 340 0.04 30.63 -0.80
C ALA A 340 -0.68 31.96 -1.02
N GLU A 341 -0.05 33.06 -0.61
CA GLU A 341 -0.55 34.42 -0.82
C GLU A 341 0.49 35.26 -1.57
N LEU A 342 0.06 35.89 -2.66
CA LEU A 342 0.85 36.86 -3.42
C LEU A 342 0.44 38.25 -2.98
N HIS A 343 1.41 39.06 -2.56
CA HIS A 343 1.21 40.43 -2.15
C HIS A 343 1.91 41.40 -3.09
N GLY A 344 1.22 42.50 -3.39
CA GLY A 344 1.79 43.60 -4.15
C GLY A 344 2.67 44.52 -3.28
N PRO A 345 3.19 45.61 -3.87
CA PRO A 345 4.12 46.53 -3.20
C PRO A 345 3.57 47.18 -1.94
N ASP A 346 2.26 47.45 -1.91
CA ASP A 346 1.58 48.11 -0.79
C ASP A 346 1.04 47.10 0.25
N GLY A 347 1.38 45.81 0.08
CA GLY A 347 0.96 44.72 0.95
C GLY A 347 -0.44 44.18 0.66
N GLU A 348 -1.12 44.70 -0.36
CA GLU A 348 -2.40 44.23 -0.84
C GLU A 348 -2.34 42.78 -1.32
N LEU A 349 -3.37 41.99 -1.04
CA LEU A 349 -3.46 40.60 -1.49
C LEU A 349 -3.87 40.58 -2.97
N LEU A 350 -2.98 40.08 -3.83
CA LEU A 350 -3.21 39.93 -5.27
C LEU A 350 -3.85 38.58 -5.59
N GLN A 351 -3.37 37.51 -4.95
CA GLN A 351 -3.87 36.16 -5.16
C GLN A 351 -3.71 35.31 -3.91
N GLN A 352 -4.69 34.47 -3.64
CA GLN A 352 -4.63 33.40 -2.66
C GLN A 352 -4.93 32.05 -3.32
N VAL A 353 -4.13 31.03 -3.01
CA VAL A 353 -4.27 29.67 -3.54
C VAL A 353 -4.03 28.65 -2.43
N HIS A 354 -4.78 27.55 -2.44
CA HIS A 354 -4.58 26.43 -1.53
C HIS A 354 -4.13 25.18 -2.29
N ASP A 355 -3.01 24.61 -1.87
CA ASP A 355 -2.47 23.35 -2.38
C ASP A 355 -2.58 22.25 -1.32
N TYR A 356 -3.26 21.17 -1.66
CA TYR A 356 -3.44 20.00 -0.80
C TYR A 356 -2.50 18.88 -1.24
N PRO A 357 -1.48 18.49 -0.45
CA PRO A 357 -0.64 17.34 -0.76
C PRO A 357 -1.45 16.05 -0.70
N LEU A 358 -1.40 15.26 -1.78
CA LEU A 358 -2.13 13.99 -1.90
C LEU A 358 -1.34 12.80 -1.36
N HIS A 359 -0.03 12.92 -1.19
CA HIS A 359 0.84 11.97 -0.49
C HIS A 359 2.03 12.70 0.17
N PRO A 360 2.71 12.09 1.16
CA PRO A 360 3.79 12.76 1.91
C PRO A 360 4.97 13.24 1.05
N GLY A 361 5.29 12.53 -0.04
CA GLY A 361 6.36 12.92 -0.97
C GLY A 361 6.11 14.24 -1.69
N ALA A 362 4.86 14.69 -1.80
CA ALA A 362 4.51 15.93 -2.51
C ALA A 362 4.89 17.21 -1.77
N LEU A 363 5.11 17.15 -0.45
CA LEU A 363 5.32 18.34 0.40
C LEU A 363 6.48 19.21 -0.09
N GLN A 364 7.63 18.59 -0.40
CA GLN A 364 8.82 19.31 -0.86
C GLN A 364 8.60 19.90 -2.26
N SER A 365 7.92 19.19 -3.16
CA SER A 365 7.62 19.67 -4.51
C SER A 365 6.72 20.92 -4.48
N ILE A 366 5.72 20.95 -3.59
CA ILE A 366 4.83 22.11 -3.43
C ILE A 366 5.62 23.33 -2.96
N GLN A 367 6.50 23.17 -1.96
CA GLN A 367 7.33 24.26 -1.46
C GLN A 367 8.28 24.77 -2.55
N ALA A 368 8.94 23.87 -3.28
CA ALA A 368 9.86 24.21 -4.36
C ALA A 368 9.16 24.96 -5.50
N ASP A 369 7.95 24.55 -5.88
CA ASP A 369 7.17 25.22 -6.93
C ASP A 369 6.84 26.67 -6.57
N TRP A 370 6.43 26.93 -5.33
CA TRP A 370 6.13 28.30 -4.88
C TRP A 370 7.38 29.14 -4.73
N GLN A 371 8.49 28.55 -4.27
CA GLN A 371 9.78 29.24 -4.24
C GLN A 371 10.25 29.62 -5.65
N ALA A 372 10.14 28.70 -6.62
CA ALA A 372 10.46 28.96 -8.02
C ALA A 372 9.55 30.04 -8.63
N ARG A 373 8.25 30.02 -8.30
CA ARG A 373 7.30 31.06 -8.72
C ARG A 373 7.68 32.44 -8.16
N ALA A 374 8.04 32.52 -6.87
CA ALA A 374 8.51 33.77 -6.27
C ALA A 374 9.77 34.30 -6.97
N GLN A 375 10.73 33.41 -7.24
CA GLN A 375 11.95 33.75 -7.98
C GLN A 375 11.66 34.26 -9.40
N GLY A 376 10.72 33.63 -10.12
CA GLY A 376 10.29 34.05 -11.45
C GLY A 376 9.60 35.42 -11.48
N LEU A 377 8.99 35.83 -10.36
CA LEU A 377 8.37 37.14 -10.18
C LEU A 377 9.35 38.20 -9.63
N GLY A 378 10.56 37.79 -9.20
CA GLY A 378 11.45 38.69 -8.45
C GLY A 378 10.93 39.06 -7.05
N ALA A 379 10.02 38.26 -6.51
CA ALA A 379 9.37 38.47 -5.22
C ALA A 379 10.16 37.81 -4.07
N ALA A 380 10.08 38.38 -2.86
CA ALA A 380 10.56 37.71 -1.65
C ALA A 380 9.70 36.48 -1.32
N PHE A 381 10.32 35.37 -0.90
CA PHE A 381 9.63 34.15 -0.51
C PHE A 381 9.75 33.91 1.01
N GLU A 382 8.62 33.69 1.68
CA GLU A 382 8.55 33.44 3.13
C GLU A 382 7.68 32.21 3.42
N LEU A 383 8.21 31.25 4.19
CA LEU A 383 7.48 30.06 4.63
C LEU A 383 7.12 30.17 6.12
N PHE A 384 5.82 30.08 6.43
CA PHE A 384 5.26 30.13 7.78
C PHE A 384 4.82 28.73 8.23
N ARG A 385 5.17 28.37 9.47
CA ARG A 385 4.80 27.08 10.09
C ARG A 385 4.16 27.31 11.47
N PRO A 386 2.89 27.75 11.51
CA PRO A 386 2.20 28.07 12.77
C PRO A 386 1.93 26.85 13.65
N GLY A 387 2.12 25.62 13.15
CA GLY A 387 1.85 24.38 13.89
C GLY A 387 0.36 24.08 14.09
N ARG A 388 -0.51 24.80 13.38
CA ARG A 388 -1.97 24.64 13.41
C ARG A 388 -2.57 24.96 12.04
N VAL A 389 -3.84 24.64 11.86
CA VAL A 389 -4.63 25.14 10.73
C VAL A 389 -5.03 26.59 11.04
N VAL A 390 -4.83 27.48 10.08
CA VAL A 390 -5.22 28.89 10.13
C VAL A 390 -6.44 29.09 9.24
N THR A 391 -7.57 29.41 9.86
CA THR A 391 -8.86 29.65 9.20
C THR A 391 -9.38 31.05 9.44
N ASP A 392 -10.33 31.49 8.62
CA ASP A 392 -11.09 32.71 8.88
C ASP A 392 -11.95 32.54 10.14
N ALA A 393 -11.91 33.53 11.04
CA ALA A 393 -12.69 33.54 12.27
C ALA A 393 -14.21 33.55 12.03
N GLN A 394 -14.67 34.14 10.92
CA GLN A 394 -16.08 34.17 10.52
C GLN A 394 -16.47 32.99 9.62
N ALA A 395 -15.48 32.32 9.03
CA ALA A 395 -15.69 31.17 8.15
C ALA A 395 -14.66 30.06 8.44
N PRO A 396 -14.88 29.23 9.49
CA PRO A 396 -13.89 28.24 9.94
C PRO A 396 -13.56 27.13 8.92
N GLY A 397 -14.30 27.04 7.80
CA GLY A 397 -13.98 26.17 6.67
C GLY A 397 -13.09 26.82 5.60
N GLN A 398 -12.79 28.12 5.71
CA GLN A 398 -11.93 28.83 4.77
C GLN A 398 -10.53 28.97 5.36
N LEU A 399 -9.56 28.36 4.68
CA LEU A 399 -8.15 28.51 5.01
C LEU A 399 -7.67 29.93 4.68
N ARG A 400 -6.67 30.42 5.40
CA ARG A 400 -5.98 31.68 5.10
C ARG A 400 -4.49 31.59 5.41
N GLY A 401 -3.70 32.53 4.92
CA GLY A 401 -2.31 32.68 5.32
C GLY A 401 -2.19 33.11 6.77
N ASP A 402 -1.10 32.71 7.42
CA ASP A 402 -0.73 33.26 8.72
C ASP A 402 -0.18 34.67 8.51
N ARG A 403 -0.83 35.66 9.12
CA ARG A 403 -0.29 37.01 9.18
C ARG A 403 0.46 37.12 10.51
N PRO A 404 1.76 37.45 10.53
CA PRO A 404 2.36 37.86 11.79
C PRO A 404 1.52 39.03 12.33
N GLU A 405 1.00 38.90 13.54
CA GLU A 405 0.44 40.05 14.25
C GLU A 405 1.53 41.12 14.23
N ALA A 406 1.21 42.30 13.69
CA ALA A 406 2.12 43.43 13.79
C ALA A 406 2.40 43.64 15.29
N PRO A 407 3.67 43.77 15.70
CA PRO A 407 4.05 43.88 17.10
C PRO A 407 3.40 45.08 17.80
#